data_AF-A0A2W7MCC9-F1
#
_entry.id   AF-A0A2W7MCC9-F1
#
_cell.length_a   1.000
_cell.length_b   1.000
_cell.length_c   1.000
_cell.angle_alpha   90.00
_cell.angle_beta   90.00
_cell.angle_gamma   90.00
#
_symmetry.space_group_name_H-M   'P 1'
#
loop_
_entity.id
_entity.type
_entity.pdbx_description
1 polymer ?
#
loop_
_entity_poly.entity_id
_entity_poly.type
_entity_poly.pdbx_seq_one_letter_code
_entity_poly.pdbx_strand_id
1 'polypeptide(L)' 'MRHNLVLYISVCLMQVIILSNITLFDGQWNGITMWLCTAIFIFSSTVFGLSRKNKDKG' A
#
# COMPACT_ATOMS: atom_id res chain seq x y z
N MET A 1 5.14 15.01 -10.09
CA MET A 1 3.82 15.15 -9.44
C MET A 1 3.00 13.86 -9.38
N ARG A 2 3.01 12.97 -10.40
CA ARG A 2 2.20 11.72 -10.39
C ARG A 2 2.57 10.68 -9.33
N HIS A 3 3.80 10.70 -8.82
CA HIS A 3 4.29 9.72 -7.86
C HIS A 3 3.71 9.87 -6.44
N ASN A 4 3.48 11.10 -6.00
CA ASN A 4 2.90 11.35 -4.68
C ASN A 4 1.47 10.82 -4.60
N LEU A 5 0.72 10.84 -5.72
CA LEU A 5 -0.62 10.26 -5.80
C LEU A 5 -0.60 8.73 -5.63
N VAL A 6 0.40 8.04 -6.18
CA VAL A 6 0.53 6.57 -6.02
C VAL A 6 0.77 6.20 -4.57
N LEU A 7 1.66 6.91 -3.88
CA LEU A 7 1.91 6.70 -2.45
C LEU A 7 0.67 7.03 -1.62
N TYR A 8 0.00 8.14 -1.92
CA TYR A 8 -1.22 8.57 -1.23
C TYR A 8 -2.35 7.56 -1.38
N ILE A 9 -2.59 7.04 -2.60
CA ILE A 9 -3.59 6.01 -2.88
C ILE A 9 -3.25 4.71 -2.16
N SER A 10 -1.97 4.31 -2.13
CA SER A 10 -1.51 3.11 -1.42
C SER A 10 -1.80 3.20 0.09
N VAL A 11 -1.49 4.35 0.71
CA VAL A 11 -1.77 4.60 2.13
C VAL A 11 -3.27 4.63 2.41
N CYS A 12 -4.08 5.27 1.56
CA CYS A 12 -5.54 5.21 1.69
C CYS A 12 -6.06 3.77 1.63
N LEU A 13 -5.54 2.95 0.71
CA LEU A 13 -5.94 1.55 0.56
C LEU A 13 -5.63 0.74 1.83
N MET A 14 -4.43 0.92 2.39
CA MET A 14 -4.02 0.31 3.65
C MET A 14 -4.97 0.63 4.79
N GLN A 15 -5.37 1.90 4.89
CA GLN A 15 -6.22 2.35 5.97
C GLN A 15 -7.64 1.78 5.86
N VAL A 16 -8.17 1.68 4.65
CA VAL A 16 -9.49 1.07 4.39
C VAL A 16 -9.46 -0.43 4.71
N ILE A 17 -8.38 -1.13 4.36
CA ILE A 17 -8.20 -2.56 4.64
C ILE A 17 -8.16 -2.81 6.16
N ILE A 18 -7.40 -2.01 6.90
CA ILE A 18 -7.31 -2.09 8.37
C ILE A 18 -8.67 -1.79 9.01
N LEU A 19 -9.33 -0.71 8.59
CA LEU A 19 -10.61 -0.31 9.15
C LEU A 19 -11.70 -1.36 8.87
N SER A 20 -11.74 -1.89 7.65
CA SER A 20 -12.69 -2.95 7.27
C SER A 20 -12.44 -4.22 8.07
N ASN A 21 -11.18 -4.56 8.35
CA ASN A 21 -10.86 -5.71 9.17
C ASN A 21 -11.34 -5.57 10.61
N ILE A 22 -11.10 -4.42 11.21
CA ILE A 22 -11.49 -4.16 12.59
C ILE A 22 -13.03 -4.06 12.69
N THR A 23 -13.68 -3.43 11.72
CA THR A 23 -15.12 -3.13 11.77
C THR A 23 -16.00 -4.32 11.35
N LEU A 24 -15.59 -5.11 10.34
CA LEU A 24 -16.40 -6.22 9.82
C LEU A 24 -16.00 -7.59 10.38
N PHE A 25 -14.73 -7.77 10.75
CA PHE A 25 -14.18 -9.06 11.18
C PHE A 25 -13.84 -9.11 12.67
N ASP A 26 -14.18 -8.07 13.44
CA ASP A 26 -13.93 -7.97 14.89
C ASP A 26 -12.45 -8.22 15.26
N GLY A 27 -11.53 -7.84 14.35
CA GLY A 27 -10.09 -8.02 14.56
C GLY A 27 -9.58 -9.47 14.50
N GLN A 28 -10.40 -10.46 14.15
CA GLN A 28 -9.96 -11.87 14.03
C GLN A 28 -8.84 -12.06 12.99
N TRP A 29 -8.82 -11.20 11.98
CA TRP A 29 -7.89 -11.27 10.86
C TRP A 29 -6.82 -10.17 10.93
N ASN A 30 -6.60 -9.57 12.10
CA ASN A 30 -5.66 -8.46 12.27
C ASN A 30 -4.23 -8.83 11.83
N GLY A 31 -3.80 -10.06 12.12
CA GLY A 31 -2.52 -10.60 11.67
C GLY A 31 -2.40 -10.66 10.15
N ILE A 32 -3.40 -11.24 9.45
CA ILE A 32 -3.42 -11.32 7.98
C ILE A 32 -3.44 -9.91 7.37
N THR A 33 -4.18 -9.00 7.99
CA THR A 33 -4.35 -7.61 7.52
C THR A 33 -3.05 -6.84 7.58
N MET A 34 -2.27 -6.96 8.66
CA MET A 34 -0.92 -6.40 8.75
C MET A 34 0.02 -6.98 7.70
N TRP A 35 -0.05 -8.28 7.44
CA TRP A 35 0.75 -8.93 6.40
C TRP A 35 0.37 -8.46 5.00
N LEU A 36 -0.93 -8.33 4.70
CA LEU A 36 -1.45 -7.81 3.43
C LEU A 36 -1.01 -6.36 3.21
N CYS A 37 -1.11 -5.53 4.25
CA CYS A 37 -0.65 -4.16 4.26
C CYS A 37 0.85 -4.09 3.94
N THR A 38 1.67 -4.90 4.60
CA THR A 38 3.13 -4.98 4.34
C THR A 38 3.43 -5.38 2.89
N ALA A 39 2.70 -6.36 2.33
CA ALA A 39 2.87 -6.76 0.94
C ALA A 39 2.54 -5.63 -0.05
N ILE A 40 1.44 -4.91 0.18
CA ILE A 40 1.02 -3.75 -0.64
C ILE A 40 2.05 -2.62 -0.52
N PHE A 41 2.65 -2.42 0.65
CA PHE A 41 3.71 -1.43 0.87
C PHE A 41 4.95 -1.75 0.06
N ILE A 42 5.43 -3.00 0.14
CA ILE A 42 6.62 -3.46 -0.58
C ILE A 42 6.38 -3.40 -2.10
N PHE A 43 5.20 -3.82 -2.55
CA PHE A 43 4.84 -3.73 -3.96
C PHE A 43 4.82 -2.28 -4.45
N SER A 44 4.15 -1.38 -3.70
CA SER A 44 4.10 0.05 -4.02
C SER A 44 5.49 0.69 -4.01
N SER A 45 6.34 0.35 -3.04
CA SER A 45 7.71 0.84 -2.93
C SER A 45 8.59 0.35 -4.09
N THR A 46 8.44 -0.92 -4.48
CA THR A 46 9.16 -1.54 -5.60
C THR A 46 8.76 -0.88 -6.92
N VAL A 47 7.46 -0.76 -7.19
CA VAL A 47 6.92 -0.07 -8.37
C VAL A 47 7.37 1.38 -8.40
N PHE A 48 7.36 2.06 -7.25
CA PHE A 48 7.83 3.43 -7.14
C PHE A 48 9.34 3.57 -7.43
N GLY A 49 10.16 2.66 -6.91
CA GLY A 49 11.61 2.61 -7.16
C GLY A 49 11.94 2.32 -8.63
N LEU A 50 11.24 1.38 -9.26
CA LEU A 50 11.35 1.06 -10.69
C LEU A 50 10.89 2.21 -11.59
N SER A 51 9.81 2.90 -11.20
CA SER A 51 9.28 4.05 -11.95
C SER A 51 10.21 5.27 -11.87
N ARG A 52 10.94 5.46 -10.76
CA ARG A 52 12.02 6.47 -10.67
C ARG A 52 13.19 6.15 -11.59
N LYS A 53 13.61 4.89 -11.65
CA LYS A 53 14.76 4.43 -12.47
C LYS A 53 14.51 4.52 -13.98
N ASN A 54 13.25 4.45 -14.43
CA ASN A 54 12.89 4.64 -15.84
C ASN A 54 12.85 6.12 -16.26
N LYS A 55 12.72 7.07 -15.32
CA LYS A 55 12.68 8.50 -15.63
C LYS A 55 14.07 9.17 -15.72
N ASP A 56 15.12 8.43 -15.38
CA ASP A 56 16.53 8.86 -15.41
C ASP A 56 17.24 8.46 -16.73
N LYS A 57 16.56 7.70 -17.60
CA LYS A 57 17.08 7.26 -18.90
C LYS A 57 16.35 7.90 -20.10
N GLY A 58 15.80 9.10 -19.92
CA GLY A 58 15.13 9.87 -20.97
C GLY A 58 15.79 11.21 -21.15
#